data_AF-A0A1F6Z2T1-F1
#
_entry.id   AF-A0A1F6Z2T1-F1
#
_cell.length_a   1.000
_cell.length_b   1.000
_cell.length_c   1.000
_cell.angle_alpha   90.00
_cell.angle_beta   90.00
_cell.angle_gamma   90.00
#
_symmetry.space_group_name_H-M   'P 1'
#
loop_
_entity.id
_entity.type
_entity.pdbx_description
1 polymer ?
#
loop_
_entity_poly.entity_id
_entity_poly.type
_entity_poly.pdbx_seq_one_letter_code
_entity_poly.pdbx_strand_id
1 'polypeptide(L)' 'MVEAYCVKCKAKGRKMVSPVISQTARGGYMGQGACPVCGTKMSAMMSKENADKAIKEGAKKAF' A
#
# COMPACT_ATOMS: atom_id res chain seq x y z
N MET A 1 1.84 -6.98 -6.21
CA MET A 1 1.68 -5.54 -6.43
C MET A 1 0.87 -5.04 -5.26
N VAL A 2 1.11 -3.82 -4.75
CA VAL A 2 0.22 -3.31 -3.70
C VAL A 2 -1.02 -2.74 -4.38
N GLU A 3 -2.14 -3.44 -4.19
CA GLU A 3 -3.44 -2.98 -4.63
C GLU A 3 -4.16 -2.32 -3.46
N ALA A 4 -4.60 -1.08 -3.67
CA ALA A 4 -5.40 -0.34 -2.69
C ALA A 4 -6.76 0.01 -3.25
N TYR A 5 -7.70 0.21 -2.33
CA TYR A 5 -8.93 0.89 -2.66
C TYR A 5 -8.69 2.40 -2.76
N CYS A 6 -8.96 2.98 -3.92
CA CYS A 6 -8.97 4.42 -4.08
C CYS A 6 -10.38 4.96 -3.82
N VAL A 7 -10.62 5.54 -2.64
CA VAL A 7 -11.92 6.13 -2.27
C VAL A 7 -12.39 7.20 -3.26
N LYS A 8 -11.45 7.96 -3.85
CA LYS A 8 -11.73 9.04 -4.79
C LYS A 8 -12.17 8.53 -6.16
N CYS A 9 -11.60 7.42 -6.61
CA CYS A 9 -11.95 6.81 -7.88
C CYS A 9 -12.93 5.65 -7.75
N LYS A 10 -13.39 5.35 -6.52
CA LYS A 10 -14.26 4.23 -6.17
C LYS A 10 -13.83 2.89 -6.80
N ALA A 11 -12.53 2.72 -7.01
CA ALA A 11 -11.95 1.56 -7.68
C ALA A 11 -11.20 0.71 -6.66
N LYS A 12 -11.64 -0.55 -6.51
CA LYS A 12 -10.93 -1.61 -5.78
C LYS A 12 -9.86 -2.21 -6.71
N GLY A 13 -8.73 -2.65 -6.16
CA GLY A 13 -7.66 -3.25 -6.97
C GLY A 13 -6.75 -2.26 -7.69
N ARG A 14 -6.68 -0.99 -7.25
CA ARG A 14 -5.78 -0.03 -7.92
C ARG A 14 -4.35 -0.23 -7.45
N LYS A 15 -3.46 -0.45 -8.41
CA LYS A 15 -2.02 -0.49 -8.20
C LYS A 15 -1.56 0.83 -7.61
N MET A 16 -0.97 0.76 -6.42
CA MET A 16 -0.31 1.89 -5.78
C MET A 16 0.94 2.27 -6.58
N VAL A 17 1.10 3.56 -6.85
CA VAL A 17 2.35 4.13 -7.33
C VAL A 17 3.26 4.37 -6.14
N SER A 18 4.50 3.91 -6.24
CA SER A 18 5.49 3.98 -5.16
C SER A 18 4.97 3.39 -3.84
N PRO A 19 4.61 2.09 -3.81
CA PRO A 19 4.16 1.46 -2.58
C PRO A 19 5.27 1.45 -1.54
N VAL A 20 4.94 1.96 -0.35
CA VAL A 20 5.78 2.02 0.84
C VAL A 20 5.09 1.21 1.93
N ILE A 21 5.72 0.13 2.36
CA ILE A 21 5.25 -0.67 3.50
C ILE A 21 5.89 -0.13 4.76
N SER A 22 5.07 0.26 5.74
CA SER A 22 5.51 0.69 7.05
C SER A 22 4.91 -0.16 8.16
N GLN A 23 5.67 -0.43 9.22
CA GLN A 23 5.21 -1.17 10.38
C GLN A 23 4.76 -0.19 11.46
N THR A 24 3.51 -0.33 11.92
CA THR A 24 3.01 0.44 13.06
C THR A 24 3.59 -0.11 14.35
N ALA A 25 3.77 0.74 15.37
CA ALA A 25 4.29 0.35 16.68
C ALA A 25 3.47 -0.76 17.38
N ARG A 26 2.24 -1.03 16.93
CA ARG A 26 1.37 -2.10 17.43
C ARG A 26 1.51 -3.42 16.64
N GLY A 27 2.49 -3.52 15.74
CA GLY A 27 2.78 -4.71 14.93
C GLY A 27 1.92 -4.86 13.67
N GLY A 28 1.01 -3.93 13.39
CA GLY A 28 0.23 -3.91 12.14
C GLY A 28 1.03 -3.35 10.96
N TYR A 29 0.81 -3.87 9.75
CA TYR A 29 1.48 -3.37 8.54
C TYR A 29 0.57 -2.42 7.78
N MET A 30 1.14 -1.30 7.36
CA MET A 30 0.45 -0.27 6.60
C MET A 30 1.17 -0.09 5.25
N GLY A 31 0.49 -0.41 4.16
CA GLY A 31 0.93 -0.06 2.83
C GLY A 31 0.44 1.34 2.49
N GLN A 32 1.34 2.25 2.18
CA GLN A 32 1.06 3.59 1.67
C GLN A 32 1.48 3.68 0.22
N GLY A 33 0.74 4.42 -0.59
CA GLY A 33 1.12 4.69 -1.96
C GLY A 33 0.25 5.78 -2.56
N ALA A 34 0.55 6.18 -3.79
CA ALA A 34 -0.25 7.19 -4.49
C ALA A 34 -1.14 6.54 -5.56
N CYS A 35 -2.30 7.11 -5.81
CA CYS A 35 -3.10 6.71 -6.97
C CYS A 35 -2.45 7.19 -8.27
N PRO A 36 -2.30 6.34 -9.30
CA PRO A 36 -1.78 6.78 -10.60
C PRO A 36 -2.71 7.76 -11.34
N VAL A 37 -4.01 7.76 -11.03
CA VAL A 37 -5.00 8.56 -11.78
C VAL A 37 -5.36 9.85 -11.07
N CYS A 38 -5.62 9.80 -9.76
CA CYS A 38 -6.08 10.97 -9.00
C CYS A 38 -5.00 11.56 -8.09
N GLY A 39 -3.78 11.03 -8.11
CA GLY A 39 -2.65 11.47 -7.28
C GLY A 39 -2.88 11.35 -5.76
N THR A 40 -4.04 10.83 -5.34
CA THR A 40 -4.42 10.82 -3.93
C THR A 40 -3.66 9.73 -3.20
N LYS A 41 -3.06 10.08 -2.06
CA LYS A 41 -2.40 9.14 -1.17
C LYS A 41 -3.43 8.12 -0.68
N MET A 42 -3.17 6.86 -0.96
CA MET A 42 -3.96 5.71 -0.54
C MET A 42 -3.15 4.92 0.47
N SER A 43 -3.78 4.59 1.58
CA SER A 43 -3.25 3.68 2.58
C SER A 43 -4.15 2.46 2.66
N ALA A 44 -3.54 1.28 2.61
CA ALA A 44 -4.19 0.02 2.85
C ALA A 44 -3.53 -0.61 4.07
N MET A 45 -4.31 -0.87 5.11
CA MET A 45 -3.86 -1.75 6.18
C MET A 45 -3.83 -3.17 5.62
N MET A 46 -2.68 -3.82 5.73
CA MET A 46 -2.47 -5.16 5.16
C MET A 46 -1.87 -6.09 6.18
N SER A 47 -2.15 -7.38 6.02
CA SER A 47 -1.56 -8.42 6.87
C SER A 47 -0.06 -8.58 6.58
N LYS A 48 0.67 -9.12 7.55
CA LYS A 48 2.11 -9.39 7.49
C LYS A 48 2.54 -10.13 6.22
N GLU A 49 1.75 -11.11 5.76
CA GLU A 49 1.98 -11.82 4.50
C GLU A 49 1.90 -10.93 3.26
N ASN A 50 0.88 -10.06 3.17
CA ASN A 50 0.73 -9.17 2.02
C ASN A 50 1.78 -8.06 2.01
N ALA A 51 2.19 -7.60 3.19
CA ALA A 51 3.31 -6.70 3.35
C ALA A 51 4.63 -7.34 2.89
N ASP A 52 4.90 -8.60 3.29
CA ASP A 52 6.11 -9.32 2.87
C ASP A 52 6.13 -9.60 1.37
N LYS A 53 4.99 -9.97 0.78
CA LYS A 53 4.83 -10.11 -0.68
C LYS A 53 5.08 -8.79 -1.41
N ALA A 54 4.52 -7.69 -0.93
CA ALA A 54 4.71 -6.36 -1.51
C ALA A 54 6.17 -5.91 -1.46
N ILE A 55 6.83 -6.14 -0.32
CA ILE A 55 8.27 -5.93 -0.13
C ILE A 55 9.08 -6.74 -1.14
N LYS A 56 8.78 -8.04 -1.29
CA LYS A 56 9.48 -8.93 -2.24
C LYS A 56 9.28 -8.50 -3.69
N GLU A 57 8.13 -7.92 -4.01
CA GLU A 57 7.85 -7.32 -5.32
C GLU A 57 8.48 -5.93 -5.54
N GLY A 58 9.22 -5.39 -4.56
CA GLY A 58 9.96 -4.14 -4.71
C GLY A 58 9.27 -2.91 -4.11
N ALA A 59 8.28 -3.08 -3.23
CA ALA A 59 7.77 -1.98 -2.41
C ALA A 59 8.84 -1.50 -1.41
N LYS A 60 8.95 -0.18 -1.23
CA LYS A 60 9.90 0.42 -0.27
C LYS A 60 9.51 0.04 1.16
N LYS A 61 10.48 -0.43 1.94
CA LYS A 61 10.33 -0.61 3.39
C LYS A 61 10.61 0.73 4.09
N ALA A 62 9.62 1.27 4.77
CA ALA A 62 9.81 2.38 5.71
C ALA A 62 9.60 1.82 7.12
N PHE A 63 10.67 1.25 7.68
CA PHE A 63 10.70 0.76 9.06
C PHE A 63 11.11 1.88 9.99
#